data_AF-A0A1L3NKB8-F1
#
_entry.id   AF-A0A1L3NKB8-F1
#
_cell.length_a   1.000
_cell.length_b   1.000
_cell.length_c   1.000
_cell.angle_alpha   90.00
_cell.angle_beta   90.00
_cell.angle_gamma   90.00
#
_symmetry.space_group_name_H-M   'P 1'
#
loop_
_entity.id
_entity.type
_entity.pdbx_description
1 polymer ?
#
loop_
_entity_poly.entity_id
_entity_poly.type
_entity_poly.pdbx_seq_one_letter_code
_entity_poly.pdbx_strand_id
1 'polypeptide(L)' 'MRRPDRAITEFDDIVKVMKACKVCHVAFHDDEYPYVVPMTFGLEVKDNEEVSIYLS' A
#
# COMPACT_ATOMS: atom_id res chain seq x y z
N MET A 1 13.30 7.70 -10.81
CA MET A 1 12.88 6.28 -10.75
C MET A 1 13.97 5.42 -11.40
N ARG A 2 14.50 4.38 -10.74
CA ARG A 2 15.67 3.62 -11.27
C ARG A 2 15.32 2.62 -12.38
N ARG A 3 14.09 2.09 -12.40
CA ARG A 3 13.58 1.13 -13.40
C ARG A 3 12.11 1.46 -13.77
N PRO A 4 11.89 2.37 -14.74
CA PRO A 4 10.54 2.80 -15.12
C PRO A 4 9.75 1.71 -15.85
N ASP A 5 10.44 0.78 -16.50
CA ASP A 5 9.89 -0.41 -17.17
C ASP A 5 9.17 -1.37 -16.22
N ARG A 6 9.37 -1.23 -14.90
CA ARG A 6 8.78 -2.11 -13.87
C ARG A 6 7.65 -1.45 -13.08
N ALA A 7 7.22 -0.25 -13.46
CA ALA A 7 6.09 0.40 -12.82
C ALA A 7 4.81 -0.38 -13.14
N ILE A 8 4.05 -0.76 -12.11
CA ILE A 8 2.70 -1.30 -12.26
C ILE A 8 1.75 -0.10 -12.25
N THR A 9 1.01 0.09 -13.33
CA THR A 9 0.09 1.23 -13.49
C THR A 9 -1.38 0.82 -13.44
N GLU A 10 -1.68 -0.43 -13.77
CA GLU A 10 -3.05 -0.94 -13.79
C GLU A 10 -3.57 -1.20 -12.37
N PHE A 11 -4.76 -0.67 -12.08
CA PHE A 11 -5.39 -0.75 -10.76
C PHE A 11 -5.52 -2.20 -10.27
N ASP A 12 -6.02 -3.08 -11.13
CA ASP A 12 -6.23 -4.50 -10.80
C ASP A 12 -4.93 -5.22 -10.44
N ASP A 13 -3.83 -4.89 -11.10
CA ASP A 13 -2.52 -5.47 -10.81
C ASP A 13 -1.98 -4.95 -9.46
N ILE A 14 -2.20 -3.67 -9.16
CA ILE A 14 -1.86 -3.08 -7.84
C ILE A 14 -2.66 -3.80 -6.74
N VAL A 15 -3.98 -3.91 -6.88
CA VAL A 15 -4.86 -4.58 -5.92
C VAL A 15 -4.48 -6.05 -5.75
N LYS A 16 -4.12 -6.74 -6.83
CA LYS A 16 -3.68 -8.14 -6.79
C LYS A 16 -2.42 -8.31 -5.96
N VAL A 17 -1.45 -7.41 -6.08
CA VAL A 17 -0.25 -7.41 -5.22
C VAL A 17 -0.63 -7.14 -3.77
N MET A 18 -1.49 -6.14 -3.50
CA MET A 18 -1.92 -5.81 -2.14
C MET A 18 -2.62 -7.00 -1.46
N LYS A 19 -3.52 -7.70 -2.17
CA LYS A 19 -4.22 -8.90 -1.67
C LYS A 19 -3.31 -10.10 -1.39
N ALA A 20 -2.14 -10.17 -2.05
CA ALA A 20 -1.16 -11.22 -1.80
C ALA A 20 -0.30 -10.96 -0.54
N CYS A 21 -0.31 -9.73 -0.03
CA CYS A 21 0.46 -9.31 1.13
C CYS A 21 -0.35 -9.40 2.43
N LYS A 22 0.35 -9.53 3.56
CA LYS A 22 -0.26 -9.50 4.92
C LYS A 22 0.17 -8.30 5.76
N VAL A 23 1.32 -7.72 5.45
CA VAL A 23 1.96 -6.64 6.21
C VAL A 23 2.28 -5.49 5.25
N CYS A 24 2.01 -4.26 5.68
CA CYS A 24 2.46 -3.05 5.02
C CYS A 24 3.42 -2.29 5.95
N HIS A 25 4.27 -1.46 5.37
CA HIS A 25 5.14 -0.57 6.12
C HIS A 25 4.57 0.84 6.01
N VAL A 26 4.04 1.37 7.11
CA VAL A 26 3.47 2.70 7.14
C VAL A 26 4.54 3.67 7.62
N ALA A 27 4.81 4.70 6.82
CA ALA A 27 5.70 5.77 7.19
C ALA A 27 4.88 6.90 7.83
N PHE A 28 5.22 7.26 9.05
CA PHE A 28 4.66 8.40 9.76
C PHE A 28 5.73 9.47 9.90
N HIS A 29 5.29 10.73 9.89
CA HIS A 29 6.14 11.89 10.08
C HIS A 29 5.42 12.85 11.03
N ASP A 30 6.06 13.13 12.16
CA ASP A 30 5.54 14.00 13.22
C ASP A 30 6.61 14.99 13.73
N ASP A 31 7.89 14.61 13.65
CA ASP A 31 9.05 15.43 14.03
C ASP A 31 10.19 15.29 12.99
N GLU A 32 11.42 15.69 13.32
CA GLU A 32 12.58 15.84 12.43
C GLU A 32 12.84 14.66 11.46
N TYR A 33 12.50 13.43 11.82
CA TYR A 33 12.68 12.24 10.98
C TYR A 33 11.40 11.40 10.85
N PRO A 34 11.11 10.83 9.67
CA PRO A 34 10.02 9.87 9.52
C PRO A 34 10.39 8.54 10.17
N TYR A 35 9.39 7.84 10.72
CA TYR A 35 9.55 6.48 11.22
C TYR A 35 8.66 5.53 10.42
N VAL A 36 9.10 4.28 10.29
CA VAL A 36 8.44 3.25 9.48
C VAL A 36 8.03 2.09 10.38
N VAL A 37 6.74 1.79 10.43
CA VAL A 37 6.18 0.73 11.28
C VAL A 37 5.59 -0.38 10.41
N PRO A 38 6.00 -1.65 10.61
CA PRO A 38 5.31 -2.77 9.99
C PRO A 38 3.98 -3.01 10.71
N MET A 39 2.88 -3.01 9.95
CA MET A 39 1.54 -3.30 10.47
C MET A 39 0.84 -4.36 9.62
N THR A 40 0.07 -5.22 10.27
CA THR A 40 -0.83 -6.12 9.54
C THR A 40 -1.96 -5.27 8.96
N PHE A 41 -2.38 -5.58 7.74
CA PHE A 41 -3.47 -4.86 7.11
C PHE A 41 -4.48 -5.77 6.42
N GLY A 42 -5.73 -5.34 6.44
CA GLY A 42 -6.79 -5.78 5.53
C GLY A 42 -7.11 -4.67 4.53
N LEU A 43 -7.80 -5.03 3.44
CA LEU A 43 -8.26 -4.06 2.44
C LEU A 43 -9.65 -4.38 1.92
N GLU A 44 -10.39 -3.34 1.54
CA GLU A 44 -11.66 -3.41 0.82
C GLU A 44 -11.56 -2.57 -0.46
N VAL A 45 -12.05 -3.11 -1.58
CA VAL A 45 -12.11 -2.41 -2.87
C VAL A 45 -13.55 -2.02 -3.13
N LYS A 46 -13.79 -0.74 -3.43
CA LYS A 46 -15.12 -0.19 -3.74
C LYS A 46 -15.29 0.03 -5.26
N ASP A 47 -16.53 0.27 -5.69
CA ASP A 47 -16.91 0.35 -7.10
C ASP A 47 -16.17 1.44 -7.91
N ASN A 48 -15.62 2.47 -7.27
CA ASN A 48 -14.92 3.59 -7.91
C ASN A 48 -13.39 3.49 -7.86
N GLU A 49 -12.83 2.27 -7.91
CA GLU A 49 -11.37 2.04 -7.77
C GLU A 49 -10.79 2.61 -6.45
N GLU A 50 -11.63 2.78 -5.44
CA GLU A 50 -11.23 3.24 -4.13
C GLU A 50 -10.83 2.04 -3.26
N VAL A 51 -9.70 2.14 -2.57
CA VAL A 51 -9.22 1.11 -1.65
C VAL A 51 -9.25 1.64 -0.22
N SER A 52 -10.02 0.99 0.65
CA SER A 52 -9.97 1.23 2.10
C SER A 52 -8.99 0.25 2.74
N ILE A 53 -8.05 0.76 3.54
CA ILE A 53 -7.05 -0.05 4.26
C ILE A 53 -7.38 -0.05 5.75
N TYR A 54 -7.45 -1.24 6.34
CA TYR A 54 -7.68 -1.43 7.77
C TYR A 54 -6.38 -1.91 8.41
N LEU A 55 -5.88 -1.16 9.38
CA LEU A 55 -4.65 -1.50 10.11
C LEU A 55 -5.00 -2.18 11.42
N SER A 56 -4.29 -3.26 11.76
CA SER A 56 -4.48 -4.08 12.96
C SER A 56 -3.18 -4.33 13.69
#